data_AF-A0A1Y4LAS5-F1
#
_entry.id   AF-A0A1Y4LAS5-F1
#
_cell.length_a   1.000
_cell.length_b   1.000
_cell.length_c   1.000
_cell.angle_alpha   90.00
_cell.angle_beta   90.00
_cell.angle_gamma   90.00
#
_symmetry.space_group_name_H-M   'P 1'
#
loop_
_entity.id
_entity.type
_entity.pdbx_description
1 polymer ?
#
loop_
_entity_poly.entity_id
_entity_poly.type
_entity_poly.pdbx_seq_one_letter_code
_entity_poly.pdbx_strand_id
1 'polypeptide(L)'
;MKGKRILAALIAAALTGGVTYAYVAPIRENNTVVRWQLQTSTTQTEEVNTEVGMIYGMNTQDKPVEIYTRMEVTGQSEDAQWAAEQMNTDWSRSNLNAYDRNGNRVEGWGFDGDGKAVLHLHERYDAHGNCVSQTGLSVGDTFTEYTYDEKGRITSMTQTTINAQTGDVEYQSTTTQTYTDRPDGSYTMQQSDGSILSEIIQEYDAAGNLTEQHVTWGEDGQTIETYYTYDDQNRATGQDRYINGQLEDRAVIEYDVDGLISRAITYDSTGAVIGTSESREVDGPQLGEDET
;
A
#
# COMPACT_ATOMS: atom_id res chain seq x y z
N MET A 1 37.30 -32.64 -36.06
CA MET A 1 37.06 -32.51 -34.60
C MET A 1 35.75 -31.75 -34.45
N LYS A 2 34.56 -32.37 -34.27
CA LYS A 2 33.92 -32.82 -33.00
C LYS A 2 34.20 -31.84 -31.84
N GLY A 3 33.23 -31.23 -31.14
CA GLY A 3 31.77 -31.43 -31.04
C GLY A 3 31.03 -30.10 -30.77
N LYS A 4 29.73 -30.00 -31.14
CA LYS A 4 28.55 -30.21 -30.26
C LYS A 4 28.60 -29.26 -29.04
N ARG A 5 27.62 -28.38 -28.74
CA ARG A 5 26.15 -28.52 -28.85
C ARG A 5 25.44 -27.30 -28.19
N ILE A 6 24.19 -26.99 -28.62
CA ILE A 6 23.08 -26.26 -27.93
C ILE A 6 23.20 -24.71 -27.90
N LEU A 7 22.26 -23.83 -28.32
CA LEU A 7 20.84 -23.92 -28.75
C LEU A 7 20.60 -22.87 -29.87
N ALA A 8 19.74 -23.22 -30.82
CA ALA A 8 19.21 -22.36 -31.86
C ALA A 8 17.73 -22.06 -31.60
N ALA A 9 17.19 -21.07 -32.33
CA ALA A 9 15.81 -21.01 -32.83
C ALA A 9 14.71 -20.64 -31.80
N LEU A 10 13.57 -20.02 -32.13
CA LEU A 10 12.92 -19.66 -33.40
C LEU A 10 11.74 -18.70 -33.09
N ILE A 11 11.51 -17.75 -34.01
CA ILE A 11 10.22 -17.26 -34.54
C ILE A 11 8.93 -17.62 -33.77
N ALA A 12 8.09 -16.62 -33.50
CA ALA A 12 6.63 -16.80 -33.50
C ALA A 12 5.88 -15.52 -33.90
N ALA A 13 5.68 -15.35 -35.21
CA ALA A 13 4.45 -14.75 -35.72
C ALA A 13 3.69 -15.85 -36.47
N ALA A 14 2.67 -16.46 -35.85
CA ALA A 14 1.56 -17.13 -36.53
C ALA A 14 0.47 -17.61 -35.55
N LEU A 15 -0.72 -17.02 -35.72
CA LEU A 15 -2.06 -17.65 -35.60
C LEU A 15 -2.49 -18.21 -34.23
N THR A 16 -3.38 -17.48 -33.56
CA THR A 16 -4.71 -17.99 -33.15
C THR A 16 -5.54 -16.81 -32.65
N GLY A 17 -6.38 -16.23 -33.51
CA GLY A 17 -7.38 -15.21 -33.18
C GLY A 17 -8.50 -15.68 -32.24
N GLY A 18 -8.25 -16.73 -31.45
CA GLY A 18 -9.07 -17.20 -30.34
C GLY A 18 -8.29 -17.44 -29.04
N VAL A 19 -6.94 -17.45 -29.07
CA VAL A 19 -6.09 -17.62 -27.87
C VAL A 19 -5.57 -16.26 -27.37
N THR A 20 -5.40 -15.27 -28.26
CA THR A 20 -5.10 -13.89 -27.84
C THR A 20 -6.26 -13.24 -27.08
N TYR A 21 -7.51 -13.55 -27.44
CA TYR A 21 -8.68 -12.96 -26.77
C TYR A 21 -8.80 -13.42 -25.31
N ALA A 22 -8.60 -14.72 -25.03
CA ALA A 22 -8.67 -15.27 -23.68
C ALA A 22 -7.47 -14.87 -22.80
N TYR A 23 -6.31 -14.54 -23.39
CA TYR A 23 -5.12 -14.10 -22.65
C TYR A 23 -5.11 -12.59 -22.41
N VAL A 24 -5.67 -11.80 -23.33
CA VAL A 24 -5.72 -10.33 -23.24
C VAL A 24 -6.96 -9.85 -22.50
N ALA A 25 -8.08 -10.58 -22.52
CA ALA A 25 -9.30 -10.14 -21.81
C ALA A 25 -9.11 -9.99 -20.29
N PRO A 26 -8.53 -10.95 -19.55
CA PRO A 26 -8.30 -10.78 -18.10
C PRO A 26 -7.33 -9.64 -17.78
N ILE A 27 -6.31 -9.44 -18.63
CA ILE A 27 -5.37 -8.32 -18.48
C ILE A 27 -6.10 -7.01 -18.76
N ARG A 28 -6.95 -6.94 -19.78
CA ARG A 28 -7.72 -5.73 -20.09
C ARG A 28 -8.73 -5.42 -18.98
N GLU A 29 -9.45 -6.43 -18.50
CA GLU A 29 -10.43 -6.29 -17.41
C GLU A 29 -9.77 -5.81 -16.12
N ASN A 30 -8.66 -6.43 -15.71
CA ASN A 30 -7.93 -6.03 -14.50
C ASN A 30 -7.27 -4.64 -14.61
N ASN A 31 -7.20 -4.07 -15.82
CA ASN A 31 -6.59 -2.76 -16.07
C ASN A 31 -7.58 -1.74 -16.64
N THR A 32 -8.89 -2.01 -16.52
CA THR A 32 -9.94 -1.09 -16.92
C THR A 32 -10.68 -0.59 -15.68
N VAL A 33 -10.84 0.73 -15.58
CA VAL A 33 -11.71 1.32 -14.57
C VAL A 33 -13.16 1.03 -14.91
N VAL A 34 -13.90 0.44 -13.96
CA VAL A 34 -15.32 0.12 -14.10
C VAL A 34 -16.21 0.90 -13.13
N ARG A 35 -15.63 1.45 -12.06
CA ARG A 35 -16.32 2.32 -11.11
C ARG A 35 -15.33 3.29 -10.46
N TRP A 36 -15.86 4.39 -9.92
CA TRP A 36 -15.05 5.36 -9.19
C TRP A 36 -15.53 5.52 -7.76
N GLN A 37 -14.58 5.64 -6.85
CA GLN A 37 -14.84 5.84 -5.42
C GLN A 37 -14.08 7.06 -4.94
N LEU A 38 -14.77 7.96 -4.23
CA LEU A 38 -14.14 9.04 -3.49
C LEU A 38 -14.03 8.63 -2.04
N GLN A 39 -12.85 8.76 -1.47
CA GLN A 39 -12.62 8.77 -0.03
C GLN A 39 -12.13 10.15 0.38
N THR A 40 -12.73 10.72 1.42
CA THR A 40 -12.26 11.96 2.04
C THR A 40 -11.91 11.71 3.48
N SER A 41 -10.78 12.23 3.92
CA SER A 41 -10.33 12.16 5.31
C SER A 41 -9.96 13.54 5.79
N THR A 42 -10.46 13.92 6.96
CA THR A 42 -10.14 15.19 7.61
C THR A 42 -9.40 14.91 8.90
N THR A 43 -8.27 15.57 9.12
CA THR A 43 -7.56 15.62 10.39
C THR A 43 -7.71 17.01 10.97
N GLN A 44 -8.03 17.10 12.25
CA GLN A 44 -8.28 18.36 12.94
C GLN A 44 -7.27 18.56 14.07
N THR A 45 -6.75 19.79 14.15
CA THR A 45 -5.96 20.28 15.29
C THR A 45 -6.61 21.56 15.80
N GLU A 46 -6.08 22.15 16.87
CA GLU A 46 -6.63 23.41 17.40
C GLU A 46 -6.58 24.56 16.39
N GLU A 47 -5.63 24.54 15.46
CA GLU A 47 -5.36 25.66 14.54
C GLU A 47 -5.63 25.37 13.07
N VAL A 48 -5.54 24.08 12.68
CA VAL A 48 -5.53 23.64 11.29
C VAL A 48 -6.47 22.46 11.09
N ASN A 49 -7.25 22.52 10.02
CA ASN A 49 -7.99 21.40 9.47
C ASN A 49 -7.37 21.01 8.12
N THR A 50 -7.01 19.75 7.98
CA THR A 50 -6.47 19.20 6.74
C THR A 50 -7.43 18.17 6.19
N GLU A 51 -7.97 18.40 5.01
CA GLU A 51 -8.74 17.43 4.22
C GLU A 51 -7.83 16.82 3.15
N VAL A 52 -7.87 15.49 3.04
CA VAL A 52 -7.26 14.74 1.93
C VAL A 52 -8.38 14.02 1.20
N GLY A 53 -8.48 14.27 -0.11
CA GLY A 53 -9.37 13.54 -0.99
C GLY A 53 -8.60 12.54 -1.83
N MET A 54 -9.13 11.34 -1.98
CA MET A 54 -8.61 10.30 -2.88
C MET A 54 -9.74 9.78 -3.77
N ILE A 55 -9.58 9.88 -5.08
CA ILE A 55 -10.49 9.26 -6.05
C ILE A 55 -9.81 8.05 -6.65
N TYR A 56 -10.43 6.89 -6.49
CA TYR A 56 -9.95 5.61 -7.01
C TYR A 56 -10.78 5.16 -8.21
N GLY A 57 -10.12 4.90 -9.33
CA GLY A 57 -10.68 4.19 -10.46
C GLY A 57 -10.47 2.70 -10.27
N MET A 58 -11.53 1.98 -9.88
CA MET A 58 -11.47 0.58 -9.49
C MET A 58 -11.75 -0.34 -10.67
N ASN A 59 -11.02 -1.47 -10.77
CA ASN A 59 -11.32 -2.54 -11.72
C ASN A 59 -12.40 -3.50 -11.18
N THR A 60 -12.71 -4.55 -11.95
CA THR A 60 -13.70 -5.59 -11.58
C THR A 60 -13.29 -6.48 -10.41
N GLN A 61 -12.06 -6.36 -9.90
CA GLN A 61 -11.53 -7.06 -8.74
C GLN A 61 -11.34 -6.14 -7.53
N ASP A 62 -11.94 -4.94 -7.57
CA ASP A 62 -11.82 -3.91 -6.53
C ASP A 62 -10.37 -3.50 -6.26
N LYS A 63 -9.54 -3.45 -7.31
CA LYS A 63 -8.18 -2.91 -7.25
C LYS A 63 -8.10 -1.55 -7.93
N PRO A 64 -7.36 -0.58 -7.36
CA PRO A 64 -7.24 0.75 -7.91
C PRO A 64 -6.31 0.76 -9.14
N VAL A 65 -6.87 1.02 -10.31
CA VAL A 65 -6.12 1.21 -11.57
C VAL A 65 -5.61 2.64 -11.66
N GLU A 66 -6.45 3.62 -11.33
CA GLU A 66 -6.09 5.05 -11.32
C GLU A 66 -6.36 5.64 -9.94
N ILE A 67 -5.47 6.51 -9.47
CA ILE A 67 -5.66 7.24 -8.21
C ILE A 67 -5.41 8.72 -8.45
N TYR A 68 -6.35 9.53 -8.01
CA TYR A 68 -6.24 10.98 -7.97
C TYR A 68 -6.25 11.43 -6.52
N THR A 69 -5.49 12.47 -6.22
CA THR A 69 -5.40 13.03 -4.87
C THR A 69 -5.58 14.53 -4.91
N ARG A 70 -6.14 15.06 -3.83
CA ARG A 70 -6.11 16.48 -3.51
C ARG A 70 -5.82 16.65 -2.02
N MET A 71 -5.32 17.82 -1.66
CA MET A 71 -5.17 18.24 -0.28
C MET A 71 -5.70 19.65 -0.12
N GLU A 72 -6.45 19.88 0.95
CA GLU A 72 -6.96 21.19 1.32
C GLU A 72 -6.70 21.43 2.80
N VAL A 73 -5.93 22.47 3.10
CA VAL A 73 -5.65 22.96 4.43
C VAL A 73 -6.45 24.24 4.65
N THR A 74 -7.16 24.29 5.77
CA THR A 74 -7.96 25.45 6.19
C THR A 74 -7.69 25.80 7.65
N GLY A 75 -7.76 27.08 7.98
CA GLY A 75 -7.59 27.58 9.35
C GLY A 75 -7.43 29.10 9.36
N GLN A 76 -7.43 29.69 10.55
CA GLN A 76 -7.32 31.15 10.72
C GLN A 76 -5.94 31.60 11.22
N SER A 77 -5.10 30.70 11.73
CA SER A 77 -3.76 31.04 12.18
C SER A 77 -2.84 31.39 11.00
N GLU A 78 -1.76 32.13 11.28
CA GLU A 78 -0.72 32.41 10.28
C GLU A 78 -0.10 31.11 9.76
N ASP A 79 0.08 30.11 10.64
CA ASP A 79 0.58 28.78 10.29
C ASP A 79 -0.38 28.04 9.36
N ALA A 80 -1.69 28.15 9.57
CA ALA A 80 -2.70 27.56 8.69
C ALA A 80 -2.70 28.21 7.30
N GLN A 81 -2.56 29.54 7.24
CA GLN A 81 -2.49 30.26 5.95
C GLN A 81 -1.21 29.89 5.19
N TRP A 82 -0.07 29.84 5.89
CA TRP A 82 1.18 29.39 5.30
C TRP A 82 1.09 27.93 4.80
N ALA A 83 0.53 27.03 5.60
CA ALA A 83 0.34 25.64 5.21
C ALA A 83 -0.58 25.51 3.99
N ALA A 84 -1.67 26.27 3.93
CA ALA A 84 -2.57 26.31 2.77
C ALA A 84 -1.86 26.75 1.50
N GLU A 85 -0.99 27.76 1.56
CA GLU A 85 -0.20 28.22 0.41
C GLU A 85 0.80 27.17 -0.10
N GLN A 86 1.34 26.33 0.78
CA GLN A 86 2.36 25.34 0.42
C GLN A 86 1.78 23.96 0.06
N MET A 87 0.63 23.59 0.64
CA MET A 87 0.14 22.22 0.65
C MET A 87 -1.15 22.03 -0.12
N ASN A 88 -1.91 23.10 -0.40
CA ASN A 88 -3.15 22.95 -1.15
C ASN A 88 -2.85 22.51 -2.58
N THR A 89 -3.52 21.43 -2.99
CA THR A 89 -3.41 20.88 -4.33
C THR A 89 -4.79 20.69 -4.94
N ASP A 90 -4.89 21.02 -6.22
CA ASP A 90 -6.03 20.59 -7.02
C ASP A 90 -5.95 19.08 -7.28
N TRP A 91 -7.06 18.51 -7.72
CA TRP A 91 -7.10 17.11 -8.12
C TRP A 91 -6.08 16.83 -9.22
N SER A 92 -5.10 16.00 -8.90
CA SER A 92 -4.11 15.51 -9.86
C SER A 92 -4.01 13.99 -9.78
N ARG A 93 -3.66 13.37 -10.90
CA ARG A 93 -3.41 11.92 -10.93
C ARG A 93 -2.12 11.67 -10.16
N SER A 94 -2.18 10.88 -9.09
CA SER A 94 -1.02 10.52 -8.29
C SER A 94 -0.49 9.13 -8.63
N ASN A 95 -1.35 8.20 -9.07
CA ASN A 95 -0.93 6.84 -9.40
C ASN A 95 -1.65 6.24 -10.61
N LEU A 96 -0.93 5.35 -11.30
CA LEU A 96 -1.47 4.42 -12.30
C LEU A 96 -0.90 3.02 -12.04
N ASN A 97 -1.75 2.01 -11.93
CA ASN A 97 -1.34 0.63 -11.67
C ASN A 97 -1.73 -0.28 -12.84
N ALA A 98 -0.90 -1.29 -13.07
CA ALA A 98 -1.24 -2.41 -13.95
C ALA A 98 -1.16 -3.75 -13.20
N TYR A 99 -2.06 -4.65 -13.54
CA TYR A 99 -2.26 -5.94 -12.89
C TYR A 99 -2.15 -7.10 -13.88
N ASP A 100 -1.59 -8.21 -13.41
CA ASP A 100 -1.62 -9.49 -14.11
C ASP A 100 -3.02 -10.14 -14.03
N ARG A 101 -3.18 -11.31 -14.66
CA ARG A 101 -4.43 -12.07 -14.67
C ARG A 101 -4.89 -12.56 -13.29
N ASN A 102 -3.96 -12.72 -12.34
CA ASN A 102 -4.23 -13.15 -10.98
C ASN A 102 -4.58 -11.95 -10.07
N GLY A 103 -4.52 -10.73 -10.62
CA GLY A 103 -4.73 -9.49 -9.89
C GLY A 103 -3.49 -9.00 -9.16
N ASN A 104 -2.31 -9.59 -9.37
CA ASN A 104 -1.08 -9.05 -8.76
C ASN A 104 -0.67 -7.78 -9.51
N ARG A 105 -0.30 -6.71 -8.79
CA ARG A 105 0.20 -5.50 -9.44
C ARG A 105 1.54 -5.83 -10.06
N VAL A 106 1.71 -5.64 -11.35
CA VAL A 106 2.98 -5.91 -12.05
C VAL A 106 3.71 -4.63 -12.43
N GLU A 107 3.00 -3.51 -12.45
CA GLU A 107 3.53 -2.21 -12.78
C GLU A 107 2.81 -1.11 -11.99
N GLY A 108 3.54 -0.06 -11.62
CA GLY A 108 2.98 1.10 -10.95
C GLY A 108 3.72 2.37 -11.33
N TRP A 109 3.00 3.46 -11.53
CA TRP A 109 3.54 4.78 -11.80
C TRP A 109 3.11 5.73 -10.70
N GLY A 110 4.05 6.50 -10.18
CA GLY A 110 3.81 7.60 -9.26
C GLY A 110 4.10 8.94 -9.94
N PHE A 111 3.21 9.91 -9.74
CA PHE A 111 3.29 11.23 -10.36
C PHE A 111 3.40 12.32 -9.29
N ASP A 112 4.12 13.40 -9.59
CA ASP A 112 4.12 14.61 -8.77
C ASP A 112 2.88 15.50 -9.03
N GLY A 113 2.78 16.62 -8.32
CA GLY A 113 1.66 17.56 -8.44
C GLY A 113 1.52 18.20 -9.83
N ASP A 114 2.59 18.23 -10.63
CA ASP A 114 2.59 18.72 -12.01
C ASP A 114 2.24 17.61 -13.02
N GLY A 115 1.95 16.40 -12.55
CA GLY A 115 1.63 15.23 -13.36
C GLY A 115 2.84 14.56 -14.01
N LYS A 116 4.06 14.91 -13.59
CA LYS A 116 5.28 14.27 -14.10
C LYS A 116 5.52 12.96 -13.36
N ALA A 117 5.83 11.90 -14.11
CA ALA A 117 6.22 10.63 -13.52
C ALA A 117 7.54 10.78 -12.73
N VAL A 118 7.47 10.47 -11.44
CA VAL A 118 8.61 10.50 -10.50
C VAL A 118 9.01 9.11 -10.00
N LEU A 119 8.15 8.12 -10.22
CA LEU A 119 8.39 6.73 -9.83
C LEU A 119 7.81 5.78 -10.88
N HIS A 120 8.58 4.77 -11.25
CA HIS A 120 8.11 3.63 -12.03
C HIS A 120 8.52 2.32 -11.35
N LEU A 121 7.52 1.54 -10.94
CA LEU A 121 7.66 0.29 -10.22
C LEU A 121 7.37 -0.89 -11.14
N HIS A 122 8.18 -1.95 -11.03
CA HIS A 122 7.91 -3.27 -11.58
C HIS A 122 7.97 -4.32 -10.49
N GLU A 123 7.01 -5.23 -10.47
CA GLU A 123 6.89 -6.26 -9.44
C GLU A 123 6.84 -7.65 -10.07
N ARG A 124 7.43 -8.63 -9.37
CA ARG A 124 7.47 -10.03 -9.79
C ARG A 124 7.03 -10.93 -8.67
N TYR A 125 6.37 -12.02 -9.05
CA TYR A 125 5.74 -12.94 -8.13
C TYR A 125 6.20 -14.37 -8.36
N ASP A 126 6.25 -15.14 -7.28
CA ASP A 126 6.39 -16.59 -7.37
C ASP A 126 5.06 -17.27 -7.78
N ALA A 127 5.06 -18.60 -7.86
CA ALA A 127 3.87 -19.38 -8.22
C ALA A 127 2.75 -19.34 -7.17
N HIS A 128 3.06 -18.95 -5.93
CA HIS A 128 2.09 -18.81 -4.84
C HIS A 128 1.50 -17.39 -4.77
N GLY A 129 2.03 -16.46 -5.58
CA GLY A 129 1.61 -15.05 -5.57
C GLY A 129 2.36 -14.19 -4.56
N ASN A 130 3.49 -14.65 -4.02
CA ASN A 130 4.35 -13.84 -3.16
C ASN A 130 5.24 -12.93 -4.01
N CYS A 131 5.35 -11.64 -3.66
CA CYS A 131 6.21 -10.69 -4.38
C CYS A 131 7.68 -11.01 -4.12
N VAL A 132 8.38 -11.62 -5.07
CA VAL A 132 9.79 -11.98 -4.90
C VAL A 132 10.74 -10.83 -5.20
N SER A 133 10.28 -9.84 -5.97
CA SER A 133 11.11 -8.68 -6.27
C SER A 133 10.32 -7.45 -6.68
N GLN A 134 10.82 -6.28 -6.30
CA GLN A 134 10.34 -4.97 -6.74
C GLN A 134 11.50 -4.13 -7.28
N THR A 135 11.33 -3.51 -8.45
CA THR A 135 12.28 -2.53 -9.01
C THR A 135 11.61 -1.18 -9.06
N GLY A 136 12.17 -0.19 -8.35
CA GLY A 136 11.78 1.21 -8.43
C GLY A 136 12.81 2.02 -9.22
N LEU A 137 12.39 2.56 -10.35
CA LEU A 137 13.18 3.47 -11.16
C LEU A 137 12.86 4.90 -10.69
N SER A 138 13.81 5.50 -9.95
CA SER A 138 13.81 6.90 -9.53
C SER A 138 15.22 7.47 -9.73
N VAL A 139 15.60 8.60 -9.10
CA VAL A 139 17.02 9.04 -9.09
C VAL A 139 17.83 8.03 -8.25
N GLY A 140 18.22 6.93 -8.90
CA GLY A 140 18.74 5.70 -8.29
C GLY A 140 17.83 4.52 -8.61
N ASP A 141 18.37 3.48 -9.23
CA ASP A 141 17.64 2.23 -9.47
C ASP A 141 17.66 1.43 -8.18
N THR A 142 16.53 1.40 -7.48
CA THR A 142 16.39 0.61 -6.25
C THR A 142 15.72 -0.71 -6.56
N PHE A 143 16.30 -1.78 -6.05
CA PHE A 143 15.79 -3.14 -6.18
C PHE A 143 15.63 -3.77 -4.81
N THR A 144 14.47 -4.36 -4.57
CA THR A 144 14.17 -5.07 -3.34
C THR A 144 13.86 -6.53 -3.66
N GLU A 145 14.52 -7.44 -2.95
CA GLU A 145 14.26 -8.89 -3.02
C GLU A 145 13.68 -9.39 -1.70
N TYR A 146 12.77 -10.34 -1.81
CA TYR A 146 12.11 -10.96 -0.66
C TYR A 146 12.31 -12.47 -0.67
N THR A 147 12.53 -13.03 0.51
CA THR A 147 12.46 -14.49 0.74
C THR A 147 11.36 -14.80 1.72
N TYR A 148 10.80 -16.00 1.62
CA TYR A 148 9.64 -16.42 2.38
C TYR A 148 9.87 -17.76 3.06
N ASP A 149 9.20 -17.99 4.19
CA ASP A 149 9.07 -19.33 4.76
C ASP A 149 7.94 -20.13 4.07
N GLU A 150 7.74 -21.38 4.50
CA GLU A 150 6.72 -22.28 3.93
C GLU A 150 5.28 -21.79 4.15
N LYS A 151 5.06 -20.86 5.08
CA LYS A 151 3.76 -20.25 5.35
C LYS A 151 3.56 -18.94 4.57
N GLY A 152 4.51 -18.55 3.72
CA GLY A 152 4.45 -17.31 2.94
C GLY A 152 4.78 -16.05 3.75
N ARG A 153 5.44 -16.18 4.91
CA ARG A 153 5.90 -15.03 5.71
C ARG A 153 7.29 -14.59 5.26
N ILE A 154 7.52 -13.28 5.18
CA ILE A 154 8.82 -12.72 4.77
C ILE A 154 9.90 -13.11 5.80
N THR A 155 10.99 -13.72 5.36
CA THR A 155 12.14 -14.09 6.21
C THR A 155 13.35 -13.19 5.98
N SER A 156 13.43 -12.57 4.81
CA SER A 156 14.47 -11.61 4.47
C SER A 156 13.93 -10.61 3.47
N MET A 157 14.37 -9.36 3.61
CA MET A 157 14.22 -8.29 2.64
C MET A 157 15.59 -7.68 2.38
N THR A 158 16.05 -7.70 1.13
CA THR A 158 17.30 -7.05 0.73
C THR A 158 16.99 -5.91 -0.20
N GLN A 159 17.31 -4.68 0.22
CA GLN A 159 17.24 -3.49 -0.62
C GLN A 159 18.64 -3.17 -1.17
N THR A 160 18.75 -2.94 -2.47
CA THR A 160 19.98 -2.55 -3.17
C THR A 160 19.71 -1.33 -4.04
N THR A 161 20.51 -0.29 -3.89
CA THR A 161 20.50 0.89 -4.77
C THR A 161 21.73 0.87 -5.65
N ILE A 162 21.52 1.00 -6.95
CA ILE A 162 22.57 0.98 -7.96
C ILE A 162 22.68 2.36 -8.61
N ASN A 163 23.92 2.83 -8.79
CA ASN A 163 24.20 4.00 -9.60
C ASN A 163 23.84 3.69 -11.06
N ALA A 164 22.81 4.37 -11.59
CA ALA A 164 22.35 4.10 -12.95
C ALA A 164 23.39 4.39 -14.05
N GLN A 165 24.40 5.24 -13.78
CA GLN A 165 25.43 5.58 -14.76
C GLN A 165 26.61 4.60 -14.76
N THR A 166 27.02 4.11 -13.59
CA THR A 166 28.19 3.24 -13.45
C THR A 166 27.84 1.76 -13.29
N GLY A 167 26.63 1.46 -12.81
CA GLY A 167 26.19 0.12 -12.44
C GLY A 167 26.73 -0.36 -11.09
N ASP A 168 27.39 0.51 -10.32
CA ASP A 168 27.94 0.17 -9.02
C ASP A 168 26.86 0.17 -7.93
N VAL A 169 26.99 -0.72 -6.95
CA VAL A 169 26.13 -0.71 -5.76
C VAL A 169 26.53 0.47 -4.88
N GLU A 170 25.60 1.42 -4.71
CA GLU A 170 25.78 2.58 -3.83
C GLU A 170 25.34 2.27 -2.39
N TYR A 171 24.30 1.45 -2.26
CA TYR A 171 23.73 1.08 -0.97
C TYR A 171 23.18 -0.34 -1.03
N GLN A 172 23.38 -1.10 0.05
CA GLN A 172 22.72 -2.38 0.25
C GLN A 172 22.42 -2.57 1.74
N SER A 173 21.21 -3.01 2.03
CA SER A 173 20.78 -3.38 3.38
C SER A 173 19.91 -4.62 3.33
N THR A 174 20.06 -5.48 4.35
CA THR A 174 19.26 -6.68 4.51
C THR A 174 18.62 -6.68 5.89
N THR A 175 17.30 -6.77 5.91
CA THR A 175 16.50 -7.01 7.11
C THR A 175 16.14 -8.49 7.17
N THR A 176 16.33 -9.14 8.31
CA THR A 176 15.94 -10.54 8.51
C THR A 176 14.85 -10.65 9.56
N GLN A 177 13.96 -11.62 9.38
CA GLN A 177 12.84 -11.90 10.26
C GLN A 177 12.83 -13.38 10.64
N THR A 178 12.65 -13.66 11.93
CA THR A 178 12.49 -15.01 12.46
C THR A 178 11.16 -15.14 13.18
N TYR A 179 10.50 -16.28 13.04
CA TYR A 179 9.17 -16.51 13.57
C TYR A 179 9.16 -17.70 14.53
N THR A 180 8.43 -17.54 15.62
CA THR A 180 8.10 -18.62 16.56
C THR A 180 6.58 -18.75 16.63
N ASP A 181 6.06 -19.81 16.02
CA ASP A 181 4.63 -20.13 16.05
C ASP A 181 4.20 -20.59 17.44
N ARG A 182 2.99 -20.21 17.85
CA ARG A 182 2.37 -20.64 19.09
C ARG A 182 1.17 -21.58 18.83
N PRO A 183 0.78 -22.41 19.82
CA PRO A 183 -0.30 -23.39 19.63
C PRO A 183 -1.68 -22.80 19.31
N ASP A 184 -1.92 -21.54 19.66
CA ASP A 184 -3.17 -20.81 19.42
C ASP A 184 -3.25 -20.17 18.03
N GLY A 185 -2.19 -20.30 17.21
CA GLY A 185 -2.11 -19.70 15.88
C GLY A 185 -1.42 -18.33 15.85
N SER A 186 -1.15 -17.72 17.02
CA SER A 186 -0.33 -16.52 17.14
C SER A 186 1.15 -16.81 16.86
N TYR A 187 1.95 -15.77 16.69
CA TYR A 187 3.41 -15.90 16.60
C TYR A 187 4.15 -14.73 17.22
N THR A 188 5.41 -14.99 17.62
CA THR A 188 6.41 -13.95 17.85
C THR A 188 7.27 -13.81 16.59
N MET A 189 7.46 -12.58 16.13
CA MET A 189 8.43 -12.22 15.11
C MET A 189 9.55 -11.40 15.75
N GLN A 190 10.79 -11.78 15.45
CA GLN A 190 11.97 -10.96 15.74
C GLN A 190 12.54 -10.45 14.43
N GLN A 191 12.68 -9.13 14.32
CA GLN A 191 13.26 -8.46 13.15
C GLN A 191 14.62 -7.86 13.51
N SER A 192 15.60 -8.03 12.63
CA SER A 192 16.91 -7.37 12.75
C SER A 192 17.27 -6.61 11.47
N ASP A 193 17.71 -5.36 11.62
CA ASP A 193 18.18 -4.47 10.54
C ASP A 193 19.67 -4.13 10.69
N GLY A 194 20.47 -5.11 11.12
CA GLY A 194 21.90 -4.97 11.37
C GLY A 194 22.24 -4.65 12.83
N SER A 195 21.42 -3.87 13.55
CA SER A 195 21.66 -3.61 14.98
C SER A 195 20.41 -3.45 15.85
N ILE A 196 19.26 -3.06 15.28
CA ILE A 196 18.04 -2.87 16.04
C ILE A 196 17.26 -4.17 16.00
N LEU A 197 17.00 -4.72 17.20
CA LEU A 197 16.09 -5.84 17.37
C LEU A 197 14.73 -5.29 17.80
N SER A 198 13.70 -5.54 17.03
CA SER A 198 12.31 -5.36 17.48
C SER A 198 11.66 -6.71 17.68
N GLU A 199 10.87 -6.81 18.75
CA GLU A 199 9.98 -7.95 18.99
C GLU A 199 8.55 -7.53 18.65
N ILE A 200 7.91 -8.31 17.80
CA ILE A 200 6.50 -8.11 17.44
C ILE A 200 5.76 -9.39 17.78
N ILE A 201 4.68 -9.26 18.54
CA ILE A 201 3.75 -10.34 18.85
C ILE A 201 2.43 -10.00 18.17
N GLN A 202 1.90 -10.95 17.41
CA GLN A 202 0.62 -10.78 16.72
C GLN A 202 -0.30 -11.94 17.05
N GLU A 203 -1.53 -11.60 17.44
CA GLU A 203 -2.59 -12.55 17.76
C GLU A 203 -3.73 -12.43 16.76
N TYR A 204 -4.34 -13.57 16.45
CA TYR A 204 -5.34 -13.68 15.42
C TYR A 204 -6.57 -14.40 15.94
N ASP A 205 -7.74 -14.02 15.44
CA ASP A 205 -8.95 -14.80 15.65
C ASP A 205 -8.99 -16.05 14.76
N ALA A 206 -10.04 -16.85 14.91
CA ALA A 206 -10.23 -18.08 14.14
C ALA A 206 -10.51 -17.84 12.64
N ALA A 207 -10.89 -16.62 12.25
CA ALA A 207 -11.05 -16.21 10.86
C ALA A 207 -9.72 -15.73 10.24
N GLY A 208 -8.67 -15.58 11.06
CA GLY A 208 -7.36 -15.11 10.64
C GLY A 208 -7.24 -13.58 10.66
N ASN A 209 -8.16 -12.86 11.32
CA ASN A 209 -8.05 -11.42 11.49
C ASN A 209 -7.09 -11.10 12.64
N LEU A 210 -6.23 -10.09 12.47
CA LEU A 210 -5.30 -9.63 13.50
C LEU A 210 -6.09 -8.97 14.63
N THR A 211 -6.19 -9.58 15.80
CA THR A 211 -6.93 -9.02 16.94
C THR A 211 -6.06 -8.16 17.84
N GLU A 212 -4.77 -8.47 17.92
CA GLU A 212 -3.82 -7.75 18.78
C GLU A 212 -2.43 -7.72 18.15
N GLN A 213 -1.74 -6.59 18.29
CA GLN A 213 -0.34 -6.43 17.98
C GLN A 213 0.39 -5.76 19.14
N HIS A 214 1.48 -6.38 19.60
CA HIS A 214 2.39 -5.81 20.58
C HIS A 214 3.78 -5.64 19.94
N VAL A 215 4.31 -4.42 19.93
CA VAL A 215 5.64 -4.09 19.41
C VAL A 215 6.51 -3.57 20.55
N THR A 216 7.68 -4.17 20.74
CA THR A 216 8.72 -3.67 21.64
C THR A 216 9.95 -3.27 20.83
N TRP A 217 10.38 -2.02 20.96
CA TRP A 217 11.57 -1.48 20.30
C TRP A 217 12.80 -1.67 21.19
N GLY A 218 13.88 -2.23 20.64
CA GLY A 218 15.04 -2.66 21.42
C GLY A 218 15.95 -1.55 21.97
N GLU A 219 15.90 -0.32 21.44
CA GLU A 219 16.80 0.76 21.90
C GLU A 219 16.26 1.56 23.09
N ASP A 220 14.95 1.78 23.16
CA ASP A 220 14.30 2.60 24.20
C ASP A 220 13.31 1.80 25.06
N GLY A 221 12.99 0.55 24.67
CA GLY A 221 11.99 -0.27 25.32
C GLY A 221 10.57 0.27 25.16
N GLN A 222 10.33 1.19 24.22
CA GLN A 222 9.00 1.70 23.95
C GLN A 222 8.11 0.54 23.49
N THR A 223 6.91 0.48 24.07
CA THR A 223 5.90 -0.50 23.68
C THR A 223 4.73 0.18 22.97
N ILE A 224 4.29 -0.44 21.87
CA ILE A 224 3.06 -0.09 21.17
C ILE A 224 2.15 -1.30 21.20
N GLU A 225 0.96 -1.14 21.77
CA GLU A 225 -0.11 -2.14 21.73
C GLU A 225 -1.22 -1.65 20.83
N THR A 226 -1.76 -2.52 20.01
CA THR A 226 -2.87 -2.19 19.12
C THR A 226 -3.89 -3.31 19.13
N TYR A 227 -5.14 -2.98 19.44
CA TYR A 227 -6.26 -3.92 19.52
C TYR A 227 -7.24 -3.61 18.40
N TYR A 228 -7.70 -4.63 17.69
CA TYR A 228 -8.59 -4.48 16.55
C TYR A 228 -9.93 -5.15 16.82
N THR A 229 -11.00 -4.57 16.27
CA THR A 229 -12.35 -5.12 16.33
C THR A 229 -12.90 -5.31 14.93
N TYR A 230 -13.76 -6.30 14.76
CA TYR A 230 -14.31 -6.70 13.47
C TYR A 230 -15.81 -6.96 13.58
N ASP A 231 -16.52 -6.75 12.48
CA ASP A 231 -17.91 -7.18 12.34
C ASP A 231 -18.02 -8.64 11.86
N ASP A 232 -19.25 -9.13 11.75
CA ASP A 232 -19.56 -10.50 11.28
C ASP A 232 -19.15 -10.77 9.82
N GLN A 233 -18.76 -9.74 9.08
CA GLN A 233 -18.24 -9.84 7.71
C GLN A 233 -16.71 -9.78 7.68
N ASN A 234 -16.04 -9.82 8.84
CA ASN A 234 -14.59 -9.68 9.02
C ASN A 234 -14.04 -8.33 8.54
N ARG A 235 -14.86 -7.27 8.57
CA ARG A 235 -14.39 -5.91 8.28
C ARG A 235 -14.00 -5.24 9.58
N ALA A 236 -12.88 -4.51 9.59
CA ALA A 236 -12.43 -3.81 10.79
C ALA A 236 -13.44 -2.73 11.18
N THR A 237 -13.96 -2.78 12.39
CA THR A 237 -14.92 -1.80 12.94
C THR A 237 -14.26 -0.80 13.89
N GLY A 238 -12.99 -1.00 14.22
CA GLY A 238 -12.27 -0.08 15.08
C GLY A 238 -10.92 -0.59 15.51
N GLN A 239 -10.15 0.32 16.10
CA GLN A 239 -8.82 0.09 16.60
C GLN A 239 -8.57 0.95 17.85
N ASP A 240 -7.90 0.38 18.84
CA ASP A 240 -7.33 1.14 19.95
C ASP A 240 -5.81 1.04 19.90
N ARG A 241 -5.11 2.18 20.00
CA ARG A 241 -3.65 2.23 20.04
C ARG A 241 -3.16 2.76 21.38
N TYR A 242 -2.24 2.03 21.99
CA TYR A 242 -1.62 2.40 23.26
C TYR A 242 -0.11 2.55 23.09
N ILE A 243 0.46 3.61 23.66
CA ILE A 243 1.90 3.83 23.75
C ILE A 243 2.28 3.75 25.21
N ASN A 244 3.18 2.82 25.55
CA ASN A 244 3.62 2.58 26.94
C ASN A 244 2.44 2.39 27.92
N GLY A 245 1.38 1.70 27.46
CA GLY A 245 0.16 1.42 28.22
C GLY A 245 -0.83 2.59 28.36
N GLN A 246 -0.58 3.73 27.72
CA GLN A 246 -1.52 4.87 27.67
C GLN A 246 -2.24 4.89 26.34
N LEU A 247 -3.57 5.03 26.36
CA LEU A 247 -4.38 5.17 25.14
C LEU A 247 -3.93 6.45 24.43
N GLU A 248 -3.50 6.32 23.18
CA GLU A 248 -3.10 7.44 22.33
C GLU A 248 -4.28 7.88 21.47
N ASP A 249 -4.92 6.92 20.81
CA ASP A 249 -6.06 7.14 19.94
C ASP A 249 -6.96 5.91 19.81
N ARG A 250 -8.20 6.18 19.41
CA ARG A 250 -9.22 5.18 19.10
C ARG A 250 -9.88 5.52 17.78
N ALA A 251 -9.98 4.54 16.88
CA ALA A 251 -10.76 4.64 15.65
C ALA A 251 -12.02 3.78 15.74
N VAL A 252 -13.14 4.31 15.22
CA VAL A 252 -14.40 3.59 15.04
C VAL A 252 -14.82 3.71 13.58
N ILE A 253 -15.15 2.59 12.94
CA ILE A 253 -15.43 2.50 11.51
C ILE A 253 -16.81 1.87 11.31
N GLU A 254 -17.62 2.50 10.47
CA GLU A 254 -18.93 2.06 10.04
C GLU A 254 -18.95 1.94 8.52
N TYR A 255 -19.73 0.98 8.05
CA TYR A 255 -19.86 0.68 6.63
C TYR A 255 -21.30 0.81 6.16
N ASP A 256 -21.45 1.21 4.90
CA ASP A 256 -22.73 1.13 4.22
C ASP A 256 -23.05 -0.31 3.75
N VAL A 257 -24.18 -0.44 3.05
CA VAL A 257 -24.68 -1.69 2.46
C VAL A 257 -23.75 -2.26 1.39
N ASP A 258 -23.01 -1.40 0.69
CA ASP A 258 -22.07 -1.78 -0.37
C ASP A 258 -20.67 -2.09 0.19
N GLY A 259 -20.49 -1.93 1.50
CA GLY A 259 -19.26 -2.21 2.23
C GLY A 259 -18.22 -1.09 2.14
N LEU A 260 -18.61 0.11 1.70
CA LEU A 260 -17.77 1.29 1.76
C LEU A 260 -17.83 1.90 3.16
N ILE A 261 -16.77 2.60 3.55
CA ILE A 261 -16.72 3.33 4.83
C ILE A 261 -17.79 4.44 4.77
N SER A 262 -18.93 4.23 5.43
CA SER A 262 -19.95 5.28 5.54
C SER A 262 -19.50 6.37 6.50
N ARG A 263 -18.67 5.99 7.48
CA ARG A 263 -18.10 6.89 8.49
C ARG A 263 -16.96 6.21 9.22
N ALA A 264 -15.83 6.90 9.37
CA ALA A 264 -14.81 6.56 10.35
C ALA A 264 -14.51 7.79 11.20
N ILE A 265 -14.32 7.60 12.50
CA ILE A 265 -13.97 8.68 13.44
C ILE A 265 -12.77 8.24 14.27
N THR A 266 -11.76 9.11 14.34
CA THR A 266 -10.61 8.95 15.23
C THR A 266 -10.71 9.93 16.38
N TYR A 267 -10.55 9.39 17.59
CA TYR A 267 -10.54 10.12 18.84
C TYR A 267 -9.14 10.12 19.43
N ASP A 268 -8.76 11.23 20.07
CA ASP A 268 -7.58 11.26 20.92
C ASP A 268 -7.82 10.59 22.28
N SER A 269 -6.78 10.56 23.10
CA SER A 269 -6.80 10.05 24.48
C SER A 269 -7.83 10.70 25.41
N THR A 270 -8.30 11.91 25.09
CA THR A 270 -9.33 12.65 25.85
C THR A 270 -10.74 12.36 25.38
N GLY A 271 -10.89 11.69 24.23
CA GLY A 271 -12.15 11.45 23.54
C GLY A 271 -12.58 12.59 22.60
N ALA A 272 -11.70 13.55 22.31
CA ALA A 272 -11.96 14.57 21.31
C ALA A 272 -11.78 14.00 19.90
N VAL A 273 -12.61 14.43 18.95
CA VAL A 273 -12.49 14.01 17.55
C VAL A 273 -11.29 14.71 16.92
N ILE A 274 -10.34 13.92 16.43
CA ILE A 274 -9.15 14.41 15.73
C ILE A 274 -9.12 13.98 14.27
N GLY A 275 -10.00 13.06 13.86
CA GLY A 275 -10.08 12.60 12.49
C GLY A 275 -11.47 12.11 12.09
N THR A 276 -11.85 12.33 10.83
CA THR A 276 -13.04 11.74 10.21
C THR A 276 -12.72 11.25 8.82
N SER A 277 -13.33 10.14 8.38
CA SER A 277 -13.25 9.68 6.99
C SER A 277 -14.60 9.17 6.50
N GLU A 278 -14.86 9.32 5.21
CA GLU A 278 -16.01 8.73 4.53
C GLU A 278 -15.63 8.34 3.10
N SER A 279 -16.36 7.37 2.56
CA SER A 279 -16.22 6.87 1.20
C SER A 279 -17.58 6.79 0.51
N ARG A 280 -17.61 7.10 -0.79
CA ARG A 280 -18.81 6.96 -1.63
C ARG A 280 -18.45 6.72 -3.09
N GLU A 281 -19.37 6.14 -3.85
CA GLU A 281 -19.23 6.09 -5.32
C GLU A 281 -19.44 7.47 -5.95
N VAL A 282 -18.72 7.73 -7.04
CA VAL A 282 -18.77 8.97 -7.82
C VAL A 282 -18.72 8.66 -9.31
N ASP A 283 -19.07 9.63 -10.17
CA ASP A 283 -19.05 9.45 -11.63
C ASP A 283 -17.62 9.47 -12.24
N GLY A 284 -16.60 9.63 -11.40
CA GLY A 284 -15.20 9.77 -11.77
C GLY A 284 -14.70 11.20 -11.70
N PRO A 285 -13.37 11.42 -11.86
CA PRO A 285 -12.81 12.76 -11.85
C PRO A 285 -13.33 13.53 -13.06
N GLN A 286 -14.07 14.61 -12.81
CA GLN A 286 -14.41 15.62 -13.80
C GLN A 286 -13.14 16.44 -14.06
N LEU A 287 -12.18 15.86 -14.76
CA LEU A 287 -11.02 16.61 -15.24
C LEU A 287 -11.56 17.61 -16.25
N GLY A 288 -11.38 18.91 -15.99
CA GLY A 288 -11.64 19.93 -16.97
C GLY A 288 -10.96 19.51 -18.28
N GLU A 289 -11.73 19.48 -19.36
CA GLU A 289 -11.22 19.27 -20.71
C GLU A 289 -10.32 20.45 -21.08
N ASP A 290 -9.08 20.49 -20.59
CA ASP A 290 -8.09 21.48 -21.02
C ASP A 290 -6.93 20.78 -21.74
N GLU A 291 -7.05 20.88 -23.06
CA GLU A 291 -6.02 21.01 -24.09
C GLU A 291 -5.27 19.75 -24.59
N THR A 292 -5.81 19.25 -25.71
CA THR A 292 -5.18 18.47 -26.79
C THR A 292 -3.86 19.04 -27.30
#